data_AF-A0A967N2X2-F1
#
_entry.id   AF-A0A967N2X2-F1
#
_cell.length_a   1.000
_cell.length_b   1.000
_cell.length_c   1.000
_cell.angle_alpha   90.00
_cell.angle_beta   90.00
_cell.angle_gamma   90.00
#
_symmetry.space_group_name_H-M   'P 1'
#
loop_
_entity.id
_entity.type
_entity.pdbx_description
1 polymer ?
#
loop_
_entity_poly.entity_id
_entity_poly.type
_entity_poly.pdbx_seq_one_letter_code
_entity_poly.pdbx_strand_id
1 'polypeptide(L)'
;VQRIFLDREEEGDRMECAACHGSGPRNFARALPAGREFWNERESRANFGVVTRYVEPGFPLRSRFLTHPLDPHRGGDHYHSGGRRWASTQDPEWQMLAAWVTGKTPACVVDDR
;
A
#
# COMPACT_ATOMS: atom_id res chain seq x y z
N VAL A 1 -6.58 -0.90 12.11
CA VAL A 1 -5.46 -1.82 11.76
C VAL A 1 -5.23 -1.76 10.25
N GLN A 2 -4.01 -1.97 9.74
CA GLN A 2 -3.64 -1.72 8.33
C GLN A 2 -4.05 -2.85 7.35
N ARG A 3 -5.34 -3.13 7.19
CA ARG A 3 -5.85 -4.20 6.31
C ARG A 3 -5.41 -4.05 4.84
N ILE A 4 -5.23 -2.81 4.37
CA ILE A 4 -4.77 -2.49 3.01
C ILE A 4 -3.52 -3.28 2.56
N PHE A 5 -2.61 -3.61 3.47
CA PHE A 5 -1.39 -4.35 3.10
C PHE A 5 -1.58 -5.85 2.93
N LEU A 6 -2.76 -6.36 3.30
CA LEU A 6 -3.17 -7.75 3.21
C LEU A 6 -4.23 -7.97 2.13
N ASP A 7 -4.84 -6.87 1.67
CA ASP A 7 -5.83 -6.87 0.61
C ASP A 7 -5.23 -7.42 -0.68
N ARG A 8 -5.98 -8.32 -1.32
CA ARG A 8 -5.67 -8.95 -2.59
C ARG A 8 -6.93 -8.95 -3.45
N GLU A 9 -6.77 -9.06 -4.75
CA GLU A 9 -7.90 -9.39 -5.62
C GLU A 9 -7.95 -10.93 -5.78
N GLU A 10 -9.10 -11.56 -5.49
CA GLU A 10 -9.21 -13.03 -5.55
C GLU A 10 -9.17 -13.54 -7.00
N GLU A 11 -9.78 -12.81 -7.93
CA GLU A 11 -9.87 -13.16 -9.34
C GLU A 11 -8.89 -12.40 -10.26
N GLY A 12 -7.96 -11.63 -9.69
CA GLY A 12 -7.05 -10.76 -10.45
C GLY A 12 -5.58 -10.88 -10.05
N ASP A 13 -4.71 -10.15 -10.74
CA ASP A 13 -3.25 -10.19 -10.54
C ASP A 13 -2.77 -9.32 -9.35
N ARG A 14 -3.71 -8.69 -8.62
CA ARG A 14 -3.39 -7.77 -7.53
C ARG A 14 -3.00 -8.53 -6.25
N MET A 15 -1.69 -8.65 -6.06
CA MET A 15 -1.05 -9.24 -4.89
C MET A 15 -1.07 -8.32 -3.66
N GLU A 16 -1.10 -8.90 -2.46
CA GLU A 16 -0.97 -8.15 -1.21
C GLU A 16 0.43 -7.54 -1.04
N CYS A 17 0.51 -6.35 -0.43
CA CYS A 17 1.79 -5.69 -0.19
C CYS A 17 2.71 -6.54 0.71
N ALA A 18 2.13 -7.21 1.71
CA ALA A 18 2.85 -8.01 2.68
C ALA A 18 3.61 -9.21 2.07
N ALA A 19 3.18 -9.70 0.89
CA ALA A 19 3.84 -10.81 0.19
C ALA A 19 5.31 -10.50 -0.14
N CYS A 20 5.62 -9.25 -0.51
CA CYS A 20 6.98 -8.81 -0.85
C CYS A 20 7.57 -7.87 0.20
N HIS A 21 6.75 -7.12 0.92
CA HIS A 21 7.18 -6.11 1.90
C HIS A 21 7.09 -6.58 3.35
N GLY A 22 7.08 -7.91 3.59
CA GLY A 22 7.03 -8.51 4.93
C GLY A 22 8.35 -8.59 5.70
N SER A 23 9.49 -8.37 5.03
CA SER A 23 10.83 -8.52 5.63
C SER A 23 11.87 -7.58 5.01
N GLY A 24 13.05 -7.49 5.65
CA GLY A 24 14.19 -6.72 5.16
C GLY A 24 14.08 -5.19 5.34
N PRO A 25 14.96 -4.41 4.67
CA PRO A 25 15.06 -2.97 4.87
C PRO A 25 13.91 -2.15 4.26
N ARG A 26 13.08 -2.76 3.41
CA ARG A 26 11.89 -2.16 2.76
C ARG A 26 10.58 -2.69 3.34
N ASN A 27 10.62 -3.14 4.60
CA ASN A 27 9.55 -3.82 5.31
C ASN A 27 8.52 -2.86 5.90
N PHE A 28 7.66 -2.30 5.05
CA PHE A 28 6.58 -1.44 5.52
C PHE A 28 5.30 -2.21 5.89
N ALA A 29 5.27 -3.53 5.64
CA ALA A 29 4.13 -4.40 5.87
C ALA A 29 4.58 -5.75 6.49
N ARG A 30 5.11 -5.71 7.72
CA ARG A 30 5.81 -6.85 8.35
C ARG A 30 5.03 -8.16 8.32
N ALA A 31 5.73 -9.29 8.20
CA ALA A 31 5.10 -10.61 8.31
C ALA A 31 4.15 -10.68 9.52
N LEU A 32 2.94 -11.21 9.29
CA LEU A 32 1.98 -11.41 10.36
C LEU A 32 2.52 -12.47 11.34
N PRO A 33 2.38 -12.28 12.66
CA PRO A 33 2.68 -13.34 13.60
C PRO A 33 1.75 -14.53 13.36
N ALA A 34 2.24 -15.75 13.63
CA ALA A 34 1.49 -16.98 13.38
C ALA A 34 0.10 -16.96 14.02
N GLY A 35 -0.90 -17.43 13.28
CA GLY A 35 -2.29 -17.52 13.74
C GLY A 35 -3.03 -16.18 13.82
N ARG A 36 -2.49 -15.10 13.24
CA ARG A 36 -3.15 -13.79 13.24
C ARG A 36 -3.50 -13.36 11.82
N GLU A 37 -4.69 -12.81 11.68
CA GLU A 37 -5.22 -12.29 10.42
C GLU A 37 -4.76 -10.85 10.16
N PHE A 38 -4.43 -10.09 11.20
CA PHE A 38 -3.98 -8.70 11.07
C PHE A 38 -3.06 -8.24 12.21
N TRP A 39 -2.32 -7.15 11.96
CA TRP A 39 -1.48 -6.49 12.96
C TRP A 39 -2.30 -5.79 14.04
N ASN A 40 -1.78 -5.75 15.26
CA ASN A 40 -2.36 -4.99 16.35
C ASN A 40 -2.00 -3.51 16.14
N GLU A 41 -2.47 -2.64 17.03
CA GLU A 41 -2.23 -1.21 16.91
C GLU A 41 -0.74 -0.85 16.97
N ARG A 42 -0.01 -1.42 17.94
CA ARG A 42 1.43 -1.17 18.13
C ARG A 42 2.22 -1.54 16.86
N GLU A 43 1.93 -2.71 16.30
CA GLU A 43 2.49 -3.16 15.04
C GLU A 43 2.08 -2.21 13.89
N SER A 44 0.79 -1.89 13.75
CA SER A 44 0.32 -0.97 12.71
C SER A 44 1.04 0.38 12.75
N ARG A 45 1.28 0.94 13.95
CA ARG A 45 2.06 2.19 14.15
C ARG A 45 3.50 2.04 13.70
N ALA A 46 4.14 0.92 14.01
CA ALA A 46 5.51 0.67 13.59
C ALA A 46 5.63 0.46 12.07
N ASN A 47 4.64 -0.15 11.41
CA ASN A 47 4.59 -0.26 9.95
C ASN A 47 4.40 1.14 9.32
N PHE A 48 3.48 1.94 9.86
CA PHE A 48 3.26 3.33 9.45
C PHE A 48 4.53 4.18 9.52
N GLY A 49 5.35 4.02 10.57
CA GLY A 49 6.65 4.70 10.69
C GLY A 49 7.66 4.35 9.57
N VAL A 50 7.48 3.22 8.89
CA VAL A 50 8.28 2.86 7.71
C VAL A 50 7.63 3.40 6.44
N VAL A 51 6.32 3.20 6.25
CA VAL A 51 5.55 3.67 5.07
C VAL A 51 5.77 5.16 4.80
N THR A 52 5.75 5.97 5.87
CA THR A 52 5.91 7.43 5.78
C THR A 52 7.20 7.88 5.11
N ARG A 53 8.26 7.04 5.09
CA ARG A 53 9.52 7.33 4.39
C ARG A 53 9.36 7.33 2.86
N TYR A 54 8.26 6.77 2.35
CA TYR A 54 7.93 6.68 0.93
C TYR A 54 6.81 7.65 0.51
N VAL A 55 6.38 8.51 1.43
CA VAL A 55 5.30 9.47 1.22
C VAL A 55 5.86 10.87 1.24
N GLU A 56 5.48 11.66 0.23
CA GLU A 56 5.63 13.11 0.24
C GLU A 56 4.26 13.75 0.54
N PRO A 57 4.05 14.28 1.76
CA PRO A 57 2.75 14.82 2.16
C PRO A 57 2.25 15.90 1.20
N GLY A 58 0.98 15.80 0.80
CA GLY A 58 0.36 16.72 -0.17
C GLY A 58 0.61 16.37 -1.64
N PHE A 59 1.54 15.46 -1.94
CA PHE A 59 1.95 15.18 -3.32
C PHE A 59 1.89 13.67 -3.66
N PRO A 60 0.71 13.13 -4.03
CA PRO A 60 0.53 11.72 -4.37
C PRO A 60 1.49 11.21 -5.46
N LEU A 61 1.61 11.93 -6.58
CA LEU A 61 2.47 11.52 -7.70
C LEU A 61 3.97 11.72 -7.44
N ARG A 62 4.36 12.35 -6.32
CA ARG A 62 5.75 12.40 -5.86
C ARG A 62 6.04 11.37 -4.77
N SER A 63 5.00 10.72 -4.26
CA SER A 63 5.10 9.69 -3.23
C SER A 63 5.41 8.34 -3.86
N ARG A 64 6.61 7.80 -3.64
CA ARG A 64 6.99 6.47 -4.14
C ARG A 64 6.01 5.38 -3.71
N PHE A 65 5.38 5.54 -2.55
CA PHE A 65 4.33 4.62 -2.09
C PHE A 65 3.18 4.46 -3.09
N LEU A 66 2.85 5.52 -3.85
CA LEU A 66 1.74 5.54 -4.81
C LEU A 66 2.16 5.37 -6.27
N THR A 67 3.44 5.57 -6.59
CA THR A 67 3.95 5.49 -7.96
C THR A 67 4.75 4.23 -8.24
N HIS A 68 5.40 3.64 -7.23
CA HIS A 68 6.24 2.45 -7.45
C HIS A 68 5.43 1.25 -7.98
N PRO A 69 4.26 0.89 -7.42
CA PRO A 69 3.47 -0.21 -7.95
C PRO A 69 2.39 0.24 -8.97
N LEU A 70 2.40 1.50 -9.41
CA LEU A 70 1.49 2.03 -10.44
C LEU A 70 2.01 1.70 -11.85
N ASP A 71 1.10 1.59 -12.82
CA ASP A 71 1.46 1.46 -14.23
C ASP A 71 2.38 2.62 -14.71
N PRO A 72 3.54 2.33 -15.35
CA PRO A 72 4.47 3.35 -15.84
C PRO A 72 3.85 4.36 -16.82
N HIS A 73 2.90 3.93 -17.64
CA HIS A 73 2.18 4.79 -18.59
C HIS A 73 1.14 5.70 -17.91
N ARG A 74 0.97 5.59 -16.60
CA ARG A 74 0.07 6.39 -15.77
C ARG A 74 0.80 7.19 -14.69
N GLY A 75 2.12 7.33 -14.81
CA GLY A 75 2.96 8.06 -13.85
C GLY A 75 3.59 7.19 -12.78
N GLY A 76 3.51 5.86 -12.92
CA GLY A 76 4.30 4.93 -12.13
C GLY A 76 5.78 4.93 -12.53
N ASP A 77 6.63 4.35 -11.68
CA ASP A 77 8.04 4.19 -12.04
C ASP A 77 8.31 2.93 -12.90
N HIS A 78 9.37 2.99 -13.69
CA HIS A 78 9.69 1.94 -14.68
C HIS A 78 10.03 0.59 -14.05
N TYR A 79 10.40 0.54 -12.77
CA TYR A 79 10.90 -0.66 -12.13
C TYR A 79 10.20 -0.90 -10.80
N HIS A 80 9.39 -1.96 -10.75
CA HIS A 80 8.93 -2.59 -9.51
C HIS A 80 9.20 -4.08 -9.66
N SER A 81 10.03 -4.66 -8.79
CA SER A 81 10.41 -6.08 -8.90
C SER A 81 9.26 -7.04 -8.61
N GLY A 82 8.16 -6.55 -8.02
CA GLY A 82 6.90 -7.28 -7.84
C GLY A 82 5.83 -6.86 -8.84
N GLY A 83 4.61 -7.39 -8.67
CA GLY A 83 3.47 -7.04 -9.51
C GLY A 83 3.10 -5.55 -9.46
N ARG A 84 2.33 -5.09 -10.46
CA ARG A 84 1.71 -3.77 -10.42
C ARG A 84 0.43 -3.86 -9.60
N ARG A 85 0.26 -2.95 -8.65
CA ARG A 85 -0.92 -2.88 -7.77
C ARG A 85 -2.08 -2.16 -8.47
N TRP A 86 -1.77 -1.12 -9.23
CA TRP A 86 -2.78 -0.25 -9.85
C TRP A 86 -2.49 -0.02 -11.33
N ALA A 87 -3.50 -0.26 -12.17
CA ALA A 87 -3.43 0.02 -13.60
C ALA A 87 -3.55 1.51 -13.93
N SER A 88 -4.12 2.31 -13.02
CA SER A 88 -4.22 3.77 -13.20
C SER A 88 -4.45 4.50 -11.88
N THR A 89 -4.31 5.82 -11.90
CA THR A 89 -4.69 6.67 -10.76
C THR A 89 -6.19 6.73 -10.53
N GLN A 90 -7.03 6.19 -11.42
CA GLN A 90 -8.49 6.13 -11.21
C GLN A 90 -8.91 4.92 -10.35
N ASP A 91 -7.96 4.03 -10.01
CA ASP A 91 -8.22 2.92 -9.12
C ASP A 91 -8.76 3.42 -7.76
N PRO A 92 -9.87 2.85 -7.25
CA PRO A 92 -10.47 3.30 -5.99
C PRO A 92 -9.51 3.24 -4.80
N GLU A 93 -8.67 2.22 -4.73
CA GLU A 93 -7.70 2.07 -3.66
C GLU A 93 -6.56 3.09 -3.78
N TRP A 94 -6.11 3.35 -5.00
CA TRP A 94 -5.15 4.43 -5.27
C TRP A 94 -5.72 5.78 -4.80
N GLN A 95 -6.98 6.08 -5.14
CA GLN A 95 -7.65 7.32 -4.75
C GLN A 95 -7.84 7.44 -3.24
N MET A 96 -8.20 6.35 -2.57
CA MET A 96 -8.27 6.28 -1.10
C MET A 96 -6.92 6.66 -0.47
N LEU A 97 -5.82 6.06 -0.93
CA LEU A 97 -4.50 6.36 -0.38
C LEU A 97 -4.00 7.76 -0.78
N ALA A 98 -4.33 8.25 -1.99
CA ALA A 98 -4.02 9.61 -2.42
C ALA A 98 -4.75 10.67 -1.57
N ALA A 99 -6.01 10.41 -1.20
CA ALA A 99 -6.75 11.26 -0.27
C ALA A 99 -6.02 11.32 1.09
N TRP A 100 -5.57 10.18 1.62
CA TRP A 100 -4.76 10.14 2.84
C TRP A 100 -3.44 10.92 2.70
N VAL A 101 -2.68 10.71 1.61
CA VAL A 101 -1.42 11.43 1.34
C VAL A 101 -1.63 12.95 1.26
N THR A 102 -2.79 13.40 0.76
CA THR A 102 -3.16 14.82 0.69
C THR A 102 -3.74 15.38 2.00
N GLY A 103 -3.74 14.60 3.09
CA GLY A 103 -4.23 15.03 4.40
C GLY A 103 -5.75 15.01 4.54
N LYS A 104 -6.48 14.43 3.58
CA LYS A 104 -7.93 14.25 3.66
C LYS A 104 -8.26 12.96 4.40
N THR A 105 -9.45 12.91 4.99
CA THR A 105 -10.01 11.64 5.50
C THR A 105 -10.42 10.78 4.31
N PRO A 106 -9.78 9.62 4.09
CA PRO A 106 -10.11 8.77 2.96
C PRO A 106 -11.38 7.96 3.24
N ALA A 107 -12.18 7.69 2.20
CA ALA A 107 -13.22 6.67 2.26
C ALA A 107 -12.57 5.29 2.14
N CYS A 108 -12.81 4.40 3.11
CA CYS A 108 -12.23 3.06 3.09
C CYS A 108 -12.88 2.23 1.97
N VAL A 109 -12.06 1.65 1.09
CA VAL A 109 -12.49 0.73 0.03
C VAL A 109 -11.88 -0.67 0.18
N VAL A 110 -11.15 -0.90 1.27
CA VAL A 110 -10.59 -2.21 1.63
C VAL A 110 -11.69 -3.03 2.28
N ASP A 111 -11.82 -4.29 1.85
CA ASP A 111 -12.82 -5.20 2.42
C ASP A 111 -12.47 -5.58 3.87
N ASP A 112 -13.50 -5.80 4.68
CA ASP A 112 -13.39 -6.21 6.08
C ASP A 112 -13.31 -7.74 6.24
N ARG A 113 -13.32 -8.49 5.15
CA ARG A 113 -13.20 -9.97 5.13
C ARG A 113 -11.98 -10.48 5.89
#